data_AF-N9R715-F1
#
_entry.id   AF-N9R715-F1
#
_cell.length_a   1.000
_cell.length_b   1.000
_cell.length_c   1.000
_cell.angle_alpha   90.00
_cell.angle_beta   90.00
_cell.angle_gamma   90.00
#
_symmetry.space_group_name_H-M   'P 1'
#
loop_
_entity.id
_entity.type
_entity.pdbx_description
1 polymer ?
#
loop_
_entity_poly.entity_id
_entity_poly.type
_entity_poly.pdbx_seq_one_letter_code
_entity_poly.pdbx_strand_id
1 'polypeptide(L)'
;MSAITPYDWAIIAFVIGVTFLCVFMLTVPLLLGGKAWGRAKQEQFESGVVGAGGARIRLSAKFYLVAIFFVVFDLEALYLYAWATSVREVGWVGFATAAVFILVLLIGLIYELSTGALNWAPSDRRKAAGVKTKIGSPNMNIADITRFNNIEELVVDPTGHIPAQSSGRVKSKTPTTSSFEQE
;
A
#
# COMPACT_ATOMS: atom_id res chain seq x y z
N MET A 1 -52.92 3.91 -12.09
CA MET A 1 -52.16 5.13 -11.73
C MET A 1 -51.53 4.86 -10.38
N SER A 2 -50.29 4.39 -10.36
CA SER A 2 -49.59 4.01 -9.13
C SER A 2 -49.37 5.28 -8.30
N ALA A 3 -50.01 5.39 -7.16
CA ALA A 3 -49.80 6.50 -6.24
C ALA A 3 -48.36 6.41 -5.70
N ILE A 4 -47.59 7.48 -5.90
CA ILE A 4 -46.27 7.64 -5.26
C ILE A 4 -46.53 7.61 -3.75
N THR A 5 -45.90 6.67 -3.08
CA THR A 5 -46.06 6.51 -1.64
C THR A 5 -45.10 7.43 -0.88
N PRO A 6 -45.29 7.62 0.44
CA PRO A 6 -44.36 8.42 1.24
C PRO A 6 -42.92 7.89 1.25
N TYR A 7 -42.71 6.58 1.09
CA TYR A 7 -41.36 6.00 1.02
C TYR A 7 -40.65 6.36 -0.28
N ASP A 8 -41.39 6.40 -1.39
CA ASP A 8 -40.85 6.82 -2.69
C ASP A 8 -40.36 8.28 -2.62
N TRP A 9 -41.13 9.15 -1.97
CA TRP A 9 -40.74 10.54 -1.77
C TRP A 9 -39.48 10.68 -0.90
N ALA A 10 -39.37 9.91 0.18
CA ALA A 10 -38.19 9.92 1.04
C ALA A 10 -36.93 9.48 0.29
N ILE A 11 -37.03 8.44 -0.54
CA ILE A 11 -35.91 7.96 -1.37
C ILE A 11 -35.51 9.02 -2.40
N ILE A 12 -36.48 9.62 -3.09
CA ILE A 12 -36.22 10.68 -4.08
C ILE A 12 -35.54 11.88 -3.43
N ALA A 13 -36.07 12.35 -2.29
CA ALA A 13 -35.49 13.47 -1.55
C ALA A 13 -34.06 13.17 -1.08
N PHE A 14 -33.79 11.95 -0.60
CA PHE A 14 -32.46 11.52 -0.19
C PHE A 14 -31.47 11.53 -1.36
N VAL A 15 -31.83 10.92 -2.50
CA VAL A 15 -30.97 10.84 -3.68
C VAL A 15 -30.66 12.24 -4.23
N ILE A 16 -31.67 13.11 -4.32
CA ILE A 16 -31.49 14.50 -4.75
C ILE A 16 -30.58 15.24 -3.76
N GLY A 17 -30.81 15.09 -2.45
CA GLY A 17 -30.02 15.74 -1.42
C GLY A 17 -28.55 15.35 -1.46
N VAL A 18 -28.24 14.06 -1.55
CA VAL A 18 -26.85 13.56 -1.64
C VAL A 18 -26.19 14.03 -2.93
N THR A 19 -26.89 13.93 -4.06
CA THR A 19 -26.34 14.37 -5.36
C THR A 19 -26.04 15.86 -5.35
N PHE A 20 -26.99 16.67 -4.86
CA PHE A 20 -26.82 18.12 -4.73
C PHE A 20 -25.64 18.46 -3.82
N LEU A 21 -25.51 17.81 -2.66
CA LEU A 21 -24.41 18.03 -1.73
C LEU A 21 -23.05 17.70 -2.37
N CYS A 22 -22.95 16.56 -3.07
CA CYS A 22 -21.73 16.17 -3.78
C CYS A 22 -21.36 17.19 -4.87
N VAL A 23 -22.33 17.60 -5.70
CA VAL A 23 -22.08 18.59 -6.76
C VAL A 23 -21.66 19.93 -6.15
N PHE A 24 -22.35 20.40 -5.12
CA PHE A 24 -22.04 21.64 -4.41
C PHE A 24 -20.62 21.61 -3.82
N MET A 25 -20.25 20.53 -3.13
CA MET A 25 -18.92 20.36 -2.52
C MET A 25 -17.79 20.29 -3.56
N LEU A 26 -18.06 19.82 -4.77
CA LEU A 26 -17.07 19.83 -5.85
C LEU A 26 -17.02 21.20 -6.56
N THR A 27 -18.17 21.82 -6.83
CA THR A 27 -18.25 23.06 -7.63
C THR A 27 -17.82 24.30 -6.86
N VAL A 28 -18.18 24.45 -5.59
CA VAL A 28 -17.83 25.65 -4.80
C VAL A 28 -16.31 25.84 -4.70
N PRO A 29 -15.50 24.83 -4.33
CA PRO A 29 -14.04 24.97 -4.30
C PRO A 29 -13.42 25.16 -5.69
N LEU A 30 -14.04 24.61 -6.75
CA LEU A 30 -13.60 24.81 -8.13
C LEU A 30 -13.81 26.26 -8.60
N LEU A 31 -14.88 26.92 -8.14
CA LEU A 31 -15.23 28.30 -8.50
C LEU A 31 -14.49 29.33 -7.63
N LEU A 32 -14.35 29.07 -6.32
CA LEU A 32 -13.72 29.99 -5.37
C LEU A 32 -12.20 29.76 -5.23
N GLY A 33 -11.69 28.60 -5.62
CA GLY A 33 -10.28 28.23 -5.48
C GLY A 33 -9.40 28.78 -6.61
N GLY A 34 -8.26 29.37 -6.24
CA GLY A 34 -7.25 29.83 -7.19
C GLY A 34 -6.59 28.67 -7.96
N LYS A 35 -6.81 28.60 -9.27
CA LYS A 35 -6.19 27.57 -10.12
C LYS A 35 -4.75 27.95 -10.49
N ALA A 36 -3.79 27.50 -9.69
CA ALA A 36 -2.37 27.60 -10.04
C ALA A 36 -1.92 26.37 -10.86
N TRP A 37 -1.45 26.62 -12.09
CA TRP A 37 -0.86 25.61 -12.96
C TRP A 37 0.66 25.73 -12.97
N GLY A 38 1.36 24.63 -12.68
CA GLY A 38 2.82 24.56 -12.72
C GLY A 38 3.25 23.11 -12.95
N ARG A 39 4.26 22.90 -13.78
CA ARG A 39 4.73 21.56 -14.19
C ARG A 39 5.11 20.70 -12.99
N ALA A 40 5.83 21.28 -12.03
CA ALA A 40 6.21 20.62 -10.77
C ALA A 40 5.02 20.29 -9.85
N LYS A 41 3.87 20.98 -9.97
CA LYS A 41 2.66 20.70 -9.17
C LYS A 41 1.88 19.49 -9.71
N GLN A 42 2.11 19.14 -10.98
CA GLN A 42 1.47 18.01 -11.66
C GLN A 42 2.35 16.76 -11.68
N GLU A 43 3.56 16.83 -11.11
CA GLU A 43 4.43 15.68 -10.95
C GLU A 43 4.10 14.92 -9.67
N GLN A 44 4.25 13.58 -9.72
CA GLN A 44 4.01 12.71 -8.57
C GLN A 44 4.98 13.09 -7.44
N PHE A 45 4.47 13.29 -6.23
CA PHE A 45 5.30 13.65 -5.08
C PHE A 45 6.13 12.43 -4.64
N GLU A 46 7.44 12.49 -4.86
CA GLU A 46 8.37 11.44 -4.43
C GLU A 46 9.69 12.04 -3.94
N SER A 47 9.62 13.15 -3.18
CA SER A 47 10.79 13.81 -2.56
C SER A 47 11.98 14.07 -3.52
N GLY A 48 11.70 14.38 -4.79
CA GLY A 48 12.72 14.63 -5.81
C GLY A 48 13.24 13.39 -6.55
N VAL A 49 12.69 12.21 -6.29
CA VAL A 49 12.93 11.00 -7.08
C VAL A 49 11.93 10.99 -8.25
N VAL A 50 12.43 10.79 -9.47
CA VAL A 50 11.55 10.55 -10.62
C VAL A 50 10.88 9.19 -10.42
N GLY A 51 9.55 9.14 -10.49
CA GLY A 51 8.77 7.92 -10.31
C GLY A 51 9.29 6.80 -11.21
N ALA A 52 10.10 5.92 -10.62
CA ALA A 52 10.81 4.87 -11.34
C ALA A 52 10.08 3.55 -11.09
N GLY A 53 9.10 3.26 -11.93
CA GLY A 53 8.47 1.94 -11.93
C GLY A 53 7.16 1.91 -12.71
N GLY A 54 6.97 0.86 -13.50
CA GLY A 54 5.66 0.60 -14.10
C GLY A 54 4.61 0.32 -13.02
N ALA A 55 3.36 0.68 -13.28
CA ALA A 55 2.20 0.48 -12.39
C ALA A 55 1.87 -1.00 -12.08
N ARG A 56 2.73 -1.94 -12.49
CA ARG A 56 2.58 -3.40 -12.32
C ARG A 56 3.49 -3.89 -11.20
N ILE A 57 3.27 -3.37 -10.00
CA ILE A 57 3.84 -3.96 -8.78
C ILE A 57 3.09 -5.24 -8.45
N ARG A 58 3.83 -6.33 -8.19
CA ARG A 58 3.24 -7.58 -7.71
C ARG A 58 2.86 -7.39 -6.25
N LEU A 59 1.61 -6.96 -6.02
CA LEU A 59 1.03 -6.93 -4.68
C LEU A 59 0.94 -8.36 -4.14
N SER A 60 1.13 -8.51 -2.83
CA SER A 60 1.08 -9.81 -2.16
C SER A 60 -0.28 -10.48 -2.40
N ALA A 61 -0.27 -11.77 -2.76
CA ALA A 61 -1.49 -12.57 -2.96
C ALA A 61 -2.41 -12.60 -1.72
N LYS A 62 -1.88 -12.26 -0.54
CA LYS A 62 -2.64 -12.18 0.72
C LYS A 62 -3.83 -11.21 0.64
N PHE A 63 -3.71 -10.09 -0.09
CA PHE A 63 -4.82 -9.13 -0.24
C PHE A 63 -5.99 -9.74 -1.03
N TYR A 64 -5.69 -10.58 -2.00
CA TYR A 64 -6.69 -11.26 -2.82
C TYR A 64 -7.43 -12.34 -2.02
N LEU A 65 -6.72 -13.11 -1.18
CA LEU A 65 -7.34 -14.12 -0.32
C LEU A 65 -8.36 -13.49 0.64
N VAL A 66 -8.01 -12.36 1.29
CA VAL A 66 -8.95 -11.63 2.16
C VAL A 66 -10.17 -11.13 1.39
N ALA A 67 -9.99 -10.65 0.15
CA ALA A 67 -11.08 -10.16 -0.68
C ALA A 67 -12.07 -11.26 -1.09
N ILE A 68 -11.58 -12.43 -1.55
CA ILE A 68 -12.46 -13.56 -1.88
C ILE A 68 -13.18 -14.05 -0.62
N PHE A 69 -12.46 -14.18 0.50
CA PHE A 69 -13.05 -14.63 1.75
C PHE A 69 -14.17 -13.68 2.21
N PHE A 70 -13.97 -12.37 2.09
CA PHE A 70 -15.00 -11.37 2.39
C PHE A 70 -16.25 -11.58 1.52
N VAL A 71 -16.09 -11.80 0.21
CA VAL A 71 -17.23 -12.03 -0.71
C VAL A 71 -17.99 -13.30 -0.33
N VAL A 72 -17.28 -14.39 -0.02
CA VAL A 72 -17.93 -15.64 0.41
C VAL A 72 -18.68 -15.41 1.72
N PHE A 73 -18.05 -14.84 2.74
CA PHE A 73 -18.70 -14.60 4.03
C PHE A 73 -19.91 -13.64 3.93
N ASP A 74 -19.85 -12.63 3.04
CA ASP A 74 -20.95 -11.69 2.80
C ASP A 74 -22.16 -12.38 2.14
N LEU A 75 -21.93 -13.26 1.15
CA LEU A 75 -22.99 -14.06 0.54
C LEU A 75 -23.68 -15.00 1.54
N GLU A 76 -22.92 -15.51 2.50
CA GLU A 76 -23.43 -16.43 3.51
C GLU A 76 -24.26 -15.67 4.55
N ALA A 77 -23.84 -14.46 4.91
CA ALA A 77 -24.64 -13.54 5.74
C ALA A 77 -25.97 -13.17 5.05
N LEU A 78 -25.96 -12.95 3.74
CA LEU A 78 -27.17 -12.74 2.95
C LEU A 78 -28.12 -13.94 3.00
N TYR A 79 -27.59 -15.16 2.90
CA TYR A 79 -28.38 -16.39 3.02
C TYR A 79 -29.02 -16.53 4.42
N LEU A 80 -28.23 -16.30 5.47
CA LEU A 80 -28.73 -16.31 6.84
C LEU A 80 -29.76 -15.22 7.09
N TYR A 81 -29.62 -14.04 6.47
CA TYR A 81 -30.63 -12.99 6.54
C TYR A 81 -31.95 -13.43 5.90
N ALA A 82 -31.91 -13.99 4.69
CA ALA A 82 -33.10 -14.51 4.01
C ALA A 82 -33.79 -15.60 4.85
N TRP A 83 -33.04 -16.54 5.41
CA TRP A 83 -33.56 -17.54 6.35
C TRP A 83 -34.15 -16.89 7.61
N ALA A 84 -33.49 -15.88 8.19
CA ALA A 84 -33.96 -15.20 9.39
C ALA A 84 -35.32 -14.51 9.18
N THR A 85 -35.60 -14.00 7.98
CA THR A 85 -36.92 -13.40 7.67
C THR A 85 -38.07 -14.40 7.65
N SER A 86 -37.79 -15.67 7.35
CA SER A 86 -38.80 -16.74 7.19
C SER A 86 -38.71 -17.83 8.28
N VAL A 87 -37.94 -17.61 9.35
CA VAL A 87 -37.62 -18.62 10.37
C VAL A 87 -38.85 -19.32 10.97
N ARG A 88 -39.99 -18.62 11.07
CA ARG A 88 -41.26 -19.16 11.61
C ARG A 88 -41.92 -20.16 10.66
N GLU A 89 -41.69 -20.03 9.35
CA GLU A 89 -42.30 -20.84 8.31
C GLU A 89 -41.49 -22.11 8.05
N VAL A 90 -40.16 -22.03 8.10
CA VAL A 90 -39.26 -23.16 7.79
C VAL A 90 -39.10 -24.12 8.98
N GLY A 91 -39.41 -23.67 10.21
CA GLY A 91 -39.40 -24.49 11.42
C GLY A 91 -38.05 -25.17 11.71
N TRP A 92 -38.10 -26.35 12.34
CA TRP A 92 -36.89 -27.09 12.76
C TRP A 92 -35.98 -27.53 11.61
N VAL A 93 -36.54 -27.82 10.43
CA VAL A 93 -35.75 -28.22 9.26
C VAL A 93 -34.93 -27.05 8.74
N GLY A 94 -35.51 -25.85 8.69
CA GLY A 94 -34.77 -24.63 8.34
C GLY A 94 -33.69 -24.30 9.35
N PHE A 95 -33.98 -24.46 10.64
CA PHE A 95 -32.98 -24.28 11.70
C PHE A 95 -31.80 -25.25 11.55
N ALA A 96 -32.05 -26.54 11.34
CA ALA A 96 -30.99 -27.52 11.14
C ALA A 96 -30.14 -27.20 9.90
N THR A 97 -30.76 -26.76 8.82
CA THR A 97 -30.08 -26.33 7.59
C THR A 97 -29.17 -25.13 7.85
N ALA A 98 -29.68 -24.09 8.51
CA ALA A 98 -28.91 -22.90 8.87
C ALA A 98 -27.77 -23.22 9.86
N ALA A 99 -27.99 -24.13 10.81
CA ALA A 99 -26.97 -24.56 11.76
C ALA A 99 -25.82 -25.30 11.06
N VAL A 100 -26.12 -26.22 10.13
CA VAL A 100 -25.10 -26.91 9.32
C VAL A 100 -24.34 -25.91 8.45
N PHE A 101 -25.03 -24.96 7.84
CA PHE A 101 -24.43 -23.90 7.02
C PHE A 101 -23.41 -23.06 7.82
N ILE A 102 -23.80 -22.59 9.01
CA ILE A 102 -22.90 -21.87 9.93
C ILE A 102 -21.70 -22.75 10.33
N LEU A 103 -21.91 -24.05 10.58
CA LEU A 103 -20.85 -24.95 11.00
C LEU A 103 -19.80 -25.15 9.90
N VAL A 104 -20.23 -25.29 8.64
CA VAL A 104 -19.31 -25.39 7.49
C VAL A 104 -18.45 -24.12 7.38
N LEU A 105 -19.04 -22.93 7.58
CA LEU A 105 -18.30 -21.66 7.57
C LEU A 105 -17.32 -21.54 8.71
N LEU A 106 -17.72 -21.99 9.91
CA LEU A 106 -16.85 -21.97 11.07
C LEU A 106 -15.60 -22.82 10.84
N ILE A 107 -15.76 -23.99 10.19
CA ILE A 107 -14.63 -24.84 9.78
C ILE A 107 -13.73 -24.11 8.78
N GLY A 108 -14.32 -23.49 7.74
CA GLY A 108 -13.56 -22.73 6.74
C GLY A 108 -12.78 -21.55 7.35
N LEU A 109 -13.40 -20.82 8.28
CA LEU A 109 -12.78 -19.71 9.01
C LEU A 109 -11.62 -20.20 9.88
N ILE A 110 -11.81 -21.29 10.64
CA ILE A 110 -10.74 -21.87 11.48
C ILE A 110 -9.57 -22.32 10.61
N TYR A 111 -9.85 -22.95 9.47
CA TYR A 111 -8.81 -23.39 8.53
C TYR A 111 -7.98 -22.21 7.99
N GLU A 112 -8.64 -21.14 7.56
CA GLU A 112 -7.95 -19.95 7.02
C GLU A 112 -7.11 -19.23 8.10
N LEU A 113 -7.64 -19.12 9.32
CA LEU A 113 -6.91 -18.58 10.47
C LEU A 113 -5.67 -19.43 10.79
N SER A 114 -5.79 -20.76 10.73
CA SER A 114 -4.67 -21.68 10.98
C SER A 114 -3.59 -21.62 9.90
N THR A 115 -3.97 -21.33 8.65
CA THR A 115 -3.04 -21.23 7.51
C THR A 115 -2.17 -19.97 7.57
N GLY A 116 -2.50 -19.01 8.44
CA GLY A 116 -1.69 -17.82 8.63
C GLY A 116 -1.70 -16.89 7.41
N ALA A 117 -2.72 -16.98 6.56
CA ALA A 117 -2.92 -16.08 5.43
C ALA A 117 -3.00 -14.60 5.88
N LEU A 118 -3.40 -14.38 7.14
CA LEU A 118 -3.44 -13.10 7.82
C LEU A 118 -2.16 -12.75 8.59
N ASN A 119 -1.03 -13.42 8.37
CA ASN A 119 0.22 -13.00 9.01
C ASN A 119 0.90 -11.89 8.17
N TRP A 120 0.72 -10.66 8.64
CA TRP A 120 1.21 -9.41 8.05
C TRP A 120 2.59 -9.01 8.58
N ALA A 121 3.18 -9.76 9.52
CA ALA A 121 4.53 -9.51 9.96
C ALA A 121 5.49 -9.67 8.76
N PRO A 122 6.30 -8.65 8.42
CA PRO A 122 7.41 -8.84 7.52
C PRO A 122 8.29 -9.90 8.18
N SER A 123 8.27 -11.14 7.66
CA SER A 123 9.30 -12.09 8.00
C SER A 123 10.58 -11.46 7.47
N ASP A 124 11.36 -10.86 8.35
CA ASP A 124 12.61 -10.21 8.01
C ASP A 124 13.46 -11.25 7.29
N ARG A 125 13.50 -11.18 5.95
CA ARG A 125 14.04 -12.25 5.11
C ARG A 125 15.50 -12.51 5.48
N ARG A 126 16.18 -11.49 6.04
CA ARG A 126 17.51 -11.56 6.64
C ARG A 126 17.60 -12.48 7.85
N LYS A 127 16.62 -12.43 8.77
CA LYS A 127 16.56 -13.34 9.93
C LYS A 127 16.26 -14.77 9.50
N ALA A 128 15.33 -14.95 8.54
CA ALA A 128 15.03 -16.26 7.97
C ALA A 128 16.23 -16.87 7.20
N ALA A 129 17.05 -16.03 6.58
CA ALA A 129 18.29 -16.44 5.90
C ALA A 129 19.50 -16.60 6.84
N GLY A 130 19.33 -16.44 8.16
CA GLY A 130 20.42 -16.61 9.14
C GLY A 130 21.57 -15.60 8.99
N VAL A 131 21.37 -14.50 8.27
CA VAL A 131 22.42 -13.51 8.01
C VAL A 131 22.65 -12.72 9.28
N LYS A 132 23.75 -13.00 10.00
CA LYS A 132 24.20 -12.15 11.11
C LYS A 132 24.41 -10.73 10.57
N THR A 133 23.63 -9.78 11.08
CA THR A 133 23.89 -8.36 10.89
C THR A 133 25.30 -8.09 11.39
N LYS A 134 26.22 -7.74 10.48
CA LYS A 134 27.52 -7.18 10.87
C LYS A 134 27.24 -5.78 11.44
N ILE A 135 26.87 -5.74 12.71
CA ILE A 135 26.92 -4.52 13.50
C ILE A 135 28.41 -4.22 13.64
N GLY A 136 28.80 -2.98 13.35
CA GLY A 136 30.18 -2.59 13.13
C GLY A 136 31.16 -3.06 14.20
N SER A 137 32.45 -3.08 13.84
CA SER A 137 33.52 -3.58 14.70
C SER A 137 33.46 -2.91 16.09
N PRO A 138 33.67 -3.64 17.20
CA PRO A 138 33.73 -3.07 18.55
C PRO A 138 34.76 -1.92 18.71
N ASN A 139 35.69 -1.78 17.75
CA ASN A 139 36.71 -0.74 17.70
C ASN A 139 36.37 0.39 16.70
N MET A 140 35.12 0.54 16.25
CA MET A 140 34.75 1.66 15.37
C MET A 140 34.92 3.00 16.09
N ASN A 141 35.90 3.78 15.64
CA ASN A 141 36.11 5.13 16.11
C ASN A 141 35.19 6.08 15.35
N ILE A 142 34.20 6.64 16.06
CA ILE A 142 33.20 7.54 15.48
C ILE A 142 33.84 8.81 14.90
N ALA A 143 35.01 9.21 15.42
CA ALA A 143 35.74 10.37 14.91
C ALA A 143 36.18 10.20 13.44
N ASP A 144 36.43 8.96 13.01
CA ASP A 144 36.84 8.66 11.63
C ASP A 144 35.67 8.79 10.64
N ILE A 145 34.42 8.66 11.09
CA ILE A 145 33.22 8.86 10.25
C ILE A 145 32.98 10.35 9.97
N THR A 146 33.40 11.24 10.88
CA THR A 146 33.23 12.69 10.72
C THR A 146 34.45 13.40 10.17
N ARG A 147 35.58 12.68 10.04
CA ARG A 147 36.84 13.21 9.53
C ARG A 147 36.83 13.13 8.00
N PHE A 148 36.28 14.14 7.37
CA PHE A 148 36.37 14.31 5.92
C PHE A 148 37.46 15.33 5.62
N ASN A 149 38.53 14.89 4.95
CA ASN A 149 39.60 15.78 4.53
C ASN A 149 39.28 16.42 3.18
N ASN A 150 38.54 15.71 2.31
CA ASN A 150 38.27 16.10 0.93
C ASN A 150 36.80 15.81 0.52
N ILE A 151 36.25 16.53 -0.47
CA ILE A 151 34.86 16.33 -0.94
C ILE A 151 34.68 14.98 -1.65
N GLU A 152 35.75 14.42 -2.23
CA GLU A 152 35.71 13.09 -2.87
C GLU A 152 35.46 11.95 -1.85
N GLU A 153 35.79 12.17 -0.58
CA GLU A 153 35.63 11.20 0.50
C GLU A 153 34.16 11.01 0.91
N LEU A 154 33.32 12.03 0.68
CA LEU A 154 31.86 11.95 0.88
C LEU A 154 31.14 11.05 -0.14
N VAL A 155 31.83 10.65 -1.22
CA VAL A 155 31.27 9.82 -2.30
C VAL A 155 31.68 8.35 -2.17
N VAL A 156 32.67 8.04 -1.35
CA VAL A 156 33.20 6.68 -1.17
C VAL A 156 32.69 6.14 0.17
N ASP A 157 32.05 4.96 0.14
CA ASP A 157 31.61 4.28 1.36
C ASP A 157 32.84 3.97 2.26
N PRO A 158 32.74 3.96 3.62
CA PRO A 158 33.81 3.55 4.54
C PRO A 158 34.50 2.20 4.23
N THR A 159 33.97 1.40 3.30
CA THR A 159 34.61 0.20 2.74
C THR A 159 35.57 0.46 1.57
N GLY A 160 35.74 1.71 1.14
CA GLY A 160 36.57 2.11 -0.02
C GLY A 160 35.87 1.94 -1.37
N HIS A 161 34.59 1.58 -1.39
CA HIS A 161 33.84 1.34 -2.61
C HIS A 161 32.98 2.54 -3.02
N ILE A 162 33.05 2.89 -4.30
CA ILE A 162 32.15 3.87 -4.91
C ILE A 162 30.80 3.17 -5.12
N PRO A 163 29.68 3.69 -4.59
CA PRO A 163 28.38 3.07 -4.81
C PRO A 163 28.09 2.98 -6.31
N ALA A 164 27.53 1.86 -6.76
CA ALA A 164 27.33 1.56 -8.18
C ALA A 164 26.54 2.64 -8.95
N GLN A 165 25.76 3.47 -8.24
CA GLN A 165 25.02 4.60 -8.81
C GLN A 165 25.89 5.83 -9.14
N SER A 166 27.04 5.97 -8.48
CA SER A 166 28.01 7.07 -8.68
C SER A 166 29.08 6.72 -9.73
N SER A 167 29.37 5.42 -9.91
CA SER A 167 30.39 4.91 -10.84
C SER A 167 30.22 5.39 -12.29
N GLY A 168 28.99 5.65 -12.74
CA GLY A 168 28.73 6.14 -14.11
C GLY A 168 29.08 7.62 -14.34
N ARG A 169 29.33 8.41 -13.28
CA ARG A 169 29.52 9.87 -13.37
C ARG A 169 30.97 10.31 -13.15
N VAL A 170 31.81 9.46 -12.58
CA VAL A 170 33.23 9.76 -12.35
C VAL A 170 34.07 9.31 -13.55
N LYS A 171 34.05 10.09 -14.63
CA LYS A 171 35.14 10.04 -15.61
C LYS A 171 36.34 10.74 -14.97
N SER A 172 37.36 9.99 -14.59
CA SER A 172 38.65 10.53 -14.14
C SER A 172 39.24 11.41 -15.25
N LYS A 173 39.37 12.71 -15.00
CA LYS A 173 40.32 13.53 -15.75
C LYS A 173 41.72 13.16 -15.26
N THR A 174 42.43 12.35 -16.04
CA THR A 174 43.87 12.15 -15.88
C THR A 174 44.56 13.51 -16.01
N PRO A 175 45.41 13.95 -15.06
CA PRO A 175 46.22 15.14 -15.26
C PRO A 175 47.33 14.79 -16.24
N THR A 176 47.31 15.40 -17.43
CA THR A 176 48.46 15.43 -18.33
C THR A 176 49.57 16.19 -17.63
N THR A 177 50.61 15.47 -17.21
CA THR A 177 51.90 16.05 -16.83
C THR A 177 52.49 16.74 -18.06
N SER A 178 52.27 18.05 -18.19
CA SER A 178 53.13 18.90 -19.00
C SER A 178 54.33 19.25 -18.13
N SER A 179 55.43 18.54 -18.36
CA SER A 179 56.76 18.90 -17.90
C SER A 179 57.04 20.36 -18.24
N PHE A 180 57.33 21.14 -17.21
CA PHE A 180 58.09 22.38 -17.33
C PHE A 180 59.51 22.00 -17.75
N GLU A 181 59.93 22.45 -18.93
CA GLU A 181 61.34 22.55 -19.29
C GLU A 181 61.55 23.97 -19.83
N GLN A 182 62.24 24.78 -19.03
CA GLN A 182 62.94 26.00 -19.47
C GLN A 182 64.38 25.59 -19.76
N GLU A 183 64.76 25.55 -21.03
CA GLU A 183 65.97 26.19 -21.59
C GLU A 183 65.85 26.27 -23.12
#